data_AF-D4RXQ5-F1
#
_entry.id   AF-D4RXQ5-F1
#
_cell.length_a   1.000
_cell.length_b   1.000
_cell.length_c   1.000
_cell.angle_alpha   90.00
_cell.angle_beta   90.00
_cell.angle_gamma   90.00
#
_symmetry.space_group_name_H-M   'P 1'
#
loop_
_entity.id
_entity.type
_entity.pdbx_description
1 polymer ?
#
loop_
_entity_poly.entity_id
_entity_poly.type
_entity_poly.pdbx_seq_one_letter_code
_entity_poly.pdbx_strand_id
1 'polypeptide(L)'
;MSSYYTTAQLEAMRKARLKQELVDSIQKLKEQLQIKYENNIQVTNGLNIETNVFATDDSVGGYSKSIVVTGADLMVEEININAKRDELDFSDLLFSLHKKPTKLEQELDSWIKRVDDRPVLSEKDEKDRTRLLAQLASAIQSTTMDIEDKIGFVKMRVLTYLQESVIITDADKEKIKSTYLEYCALCETLELMPTEKIPYRIEIEIERMTSVLEKRRQDEYVMDVIEEIMEELGCHAKDDAVLDHMVGQMYAVDGHPLCDVFIGNDGSGIMFEPVGESKGSSLEQQRQIEISANSVCSLYAKLEERAAKKGVILRRVYAEPVGIEEMCFQSDISERSTRKNRRKTSVQKQRALNSEV
;
A
#
# COMPACT_ATOMS: atom_id res chain seq x y z
N MET A 1 -11.63 -9.50 41.86
CA MET A 1 -12.87 -8.79 41.51
C MET A 1 -13.32 -9.27 40.14
N SER A 2 -14.55 -9.75 40.01
CA SER A 2 -15.09 -10.29 38.75
C SER A 2 -15.29 -9.15 37.75
N SER A 3 -14.55 -9.17 36.64
CA SER A 3 -14.88 -8.32 35.48
C SER A 3 -16.29 -8.69 35.01
N TYR A 4 -17.17 -7.70 34.84
CA TYR A 4 -18.54 -7.90 34.33
C TYR A 4 -18.58 -8.21 32.82
N TYR A 5 -17.43 -8.16 32.14
CA TYR A 5 -17.29 -8.41 30.71
C TYR A 5 -16.53 -9.69 30.44
N THR A 6 -16.98 -10.46 29.44
CA THR A 6 -16.22 -11.60 28.92
C THR A 6 -14.96 -11.10 28.20
N THR A 7 -13.94 -11.95 28.09
CA THR A 7 -12.69 -11.63 27.39
C THR A 7 -12.95 -11.20 25.93
N ALA A 8 -13.89 -11.86 25.25
CA ALA A 8 -14.33 -11.50 23.90
C ALA A 8 -15.02 -10.12 23.85
N GLN A 9 -15.79 -9.74 24.87
CA GLN A 9 -16.39 -8.41 24.95
C GLN A 9 -15.32 -7.33 25.17
N LEU A 10 -14.32 -7.59 26.02
CA LEU A 10 -13.19 -6.67 26.21
C LEU A 10 -12.37 -6.50 24.93
N GLU A 11 -12.12 -7.59 24.19
CA GLU A 11 -11.43 -7.54 22.90
C GLU A 11 -12.22 -6.71 21.88
N ALA A 12 -13.54 -6.90 21.80
CA ALA A 12 -14.39 -6.13 20.90
C ALA A 12 -14.42 -4.63 21.27
N MET A 13 -14.53 -4.30 22.56
CA MET A 13 -14.48 -2.92 23.04
C MET A 13 -13.14 -2.26 22.74
N ARG A 14 -12.03 -2.99 22.93
CA ARG A 14 -10.68 -2.54 22.58
C ARG A 14 -10.55 -2.26 21.09
N LYS A 15 -10.96 -3.20 20.23
CA LYS A 15 -10.93 -3.04 18.76
C LYS A 15 -11.76 -1.82 18.32
N ALA A 16 -12.96 -1.65 18.88
CA ALA A 16 -13.82 -0.50 18.59
C ALA A 16 -13.18 0.83 19.02
N ARG A 17 -12.56 0.87 20.21
CA ARG A 17 -11.86 2.06 20.71
C ARG A 17 -10.68 2.44 19.81
N LEU A 18 -9.80 1.48 19.48
CA LEU A 18 -8.64 1.74 18.62
C LEU A 18 -9.07 2.22 17.23
N LYS A 19 -10.15 1.64 16.69
CA LYS A 19 -10.75 2.07 15.42
C LYS A 19 -11.27 3.51 15.51
N GLN A 20 -11.98 3.86 16.59
CA GLN A 20 -12.47 5.23 16.79
C GLN A 20 -11.32 6.24 16.89
N GLU A 21 -10.30 5.94 17.68
CA GLU A 21 -9.12 6.80 17.82
C GLU A 21 -8.36 6.97 16.48
N LEU A 22 -8.38 5.94 15.63
CA LEU A 22 -7.79 6.00 14.29
C LEU A 22 -8.62 6.93 13.39
N VAL A 23 -9.93 6.71 13.33
CA VAL A 23 -10.88 7.54 12.56
C VAL A 23 -10.77 9.01 12.98
N ASP A 24 -10.75 9.30 14.28
CA ASP A 24 -10.63 10.65 14.80
C ASP A 24 -9.30 11.31 14.39
N SER A 25 -8.21 10.53 14.35
CA SER A 25 -6.89 11.04 13.93
C SER A 25 -6.84 11.35 12.43
N ILE A 26 -7.42 10.48 11.59
CA ILE A 26 -7.52 10.67 10.14
C ILE A 26 -8.43 11.87 9.85
N GLN A 27 -9.54 12.00 10.56
CA GLN A 27 -10.47 13.11 10.40
C GLN A 27 -9.83 14.46 10.75
N LYS A 28 -9.03 14.53 11.82
CA LYS A 28 -8.26 15.74 12.17
C LYS A 28 -7.26 16.10 11.07
N LEU A 29 -6.54 15.13 10.53
CA LEU A 29 -5.61 15.35 9.42
C LEU A 29 -6.35 15.81 8.16
N LYS A 30 -7.48 15.19 7.84
CA LYS A 30 -8.36 15.58 6.73
C LYS A 30 -8.80 17.04 6.86
N GLU A 31 -9.22 17.47 8.05
CA GLU A 31 -9.61 18.87 8.31
C GLU A 31 -8.43 19.83 8.15
N GLN A 32 -7.24 19.46 8.63
CA GLN A 32 -6.01 20.25 8.42
C GLN A 32 -5.64 20.38 6.94
N LEU A 33 -5.74 19.28 6.19
CA LEU A 33 -5.51 19.25 4.75
C LEU A 33 -6.56 20.04 3.99
N GLN A 34 -7.82 19.98 4.43
CA GLN A 34 -8.89 20.79 3.85
C GLN A 34 -8.57 22.27 3.97
N ILE A 35 -8.20 22.75 5.16
CA ILE A 35 -7.81 24.16 5.38
C ILE A 35 -6.59 24.53 4.52
N LYS A 36 -5.63 23.62 4.37
CA LYS A 36 -4.39 23.87 3.62
C LYS A 36 -4.56 23.85 2.10
N TYR A 37 -5.48 23.03 1.58
CA TYR A 37 -5.61 22.75 0.15
C TYR A 37 -7.00 23.06 -0.43
N GLU A 38 -7.87 23.77 0.30
CA GLU A 38 -9.25 24.10 -0.11
C GLU A 38 -9.33 24.72 -1.51
N ASN A 39 -8.37 25.59 -1.85
CA ASN A 39 -8.31 26.30 -3.12
C ASN A 39 -7.56 25.53 -4.24
N ASN A 40 -7.02 24.35 -3.93
CA ASN A 40 -6.02 23.66 -4.76
C ASN A 40 -6.51 22.33 -5.35
N ILE A 41 -7.70 21.88 -4.96
CA ILE A 41 -8.34 20.65 -5.45
C ILE A 41 -9.50 21.04 -6.36
N GLN A 42 -9.32 20.83 -7.67
CA GLN A 42 -10.37 21.03 -8.66
C GLN A 42 -10.87 19.68 -9.17
N VAL A 43 -12.19 19.49 -9.13
CA VAL A 43 -12.85 18.34 -9.78
C VAL A 43 -13.25 18.79 -11.17
N THR A 44 -12.47 18.39 -12.16
CA THR A 44 -12.75 18.61 -13.58
C THR A 44 -13.66 17.50 -14.11
N ASN A 45 -14.39 17.79 -15.20
CA ASN A 45 -15.25 16.79 -15.87
C ASN A 45 -14.41 15.70 -16.60
N GLY A 46 -13.11 15.93 -16.77
CA GLY A 46 -12.14 14.92 -17.19
C GLY A 46 -11.21 14.47 -16.06
N LEU A 47 -10.61 13.27 -16.24
CA LEU A 47 -9.69 12.55 -15.32
C LEU A 47 -9.69 13.13 -13.90
N ASN A 48 -10.70 12.68 -13.17
CA ASN A 48 -11.41 13.33 -12.05
C ASN A 48 -10.62 13.64 -10.77
N ILE A 49 -9.56 14.46 -10.84
CA ILE A 49 -9.11 15.44 -9.82
C ILE A 49 -7.80 16.06 -10.35
N GLU A 50 -7.80 17.37 -10.57
CA GLU A 50 -6.57 18.14 -10.82
C GLU A 50 -6.10 18.75 -9.49
N THR A 51 -4.93 18.31 -9.03
CA THR A 51 -4.23 18.89 -7.87
C THR A 51 -3.13 19.83 -8.36
N ASN A 52 -3.30 21.14 -8.13
CA ASN A 52 -2.32 22.14 -8.56
C ASN A 52 -1.11 22.30 -7.62
N VAL A 53 -0.99 21.50 -6.54
CA VAL A 53 -0.01 21.77 -5.45
C VAL A 53 1.02 20.68 -5.17
N PHE A 54 1.04 19.56 -5.90
CA PHE A 54 2.27 18.75 -5.96
C PHE A 54 3.21 19.33 -7.03
N ALA A 55 3.54 20.61 -6.89
CA ALA A 55 4.66 21.21 -7.61
C ALA A 55 5.95 20.58 -7.07
N THR A 56 6.39 19.53 -7.76
CA THR A 56 7.78 19.22 -8.10
C THR A 56 8.79 19.36 -6.96
N ASP A 57 9.08 18.25 -6.29
CA ASP A 57 10.48 17.94 -5.96
C ASP A 57 10.98 16.99 -7.05
N ASP A 58 11.91 17.49 -7.87
CA ASP A 58 12.50 16.79 -9.01
C ASP A 58 13.22 15.50 -8.55
N SER A 59 12.53 14.36 -8.60
CA SER A 59 13.20 13.07 -8.67
C SER A 59 12.32 11.99 -9.31
N VAL A 60 12.58 11.80 -10.61
CA VAL A 60 12.33 10.57 -11.40
C VAL A 60 10.93 9.97 -11.20
N GLY A 61 9.95 10.55 -11.91
CA GLY A 61 8.69 9.90 -12.21
C GLY A 61 8.94 8.60 -12.98
N GLY A 62 8.88 7.48 -12.27
CA GLY A 62 8.90 6.15 -12.86
C GLY A 62 7.62 5.93 -13.68
N TYR A 63 7.77 5.92 -15.00
CA TYR A 63 6.89 5.26 -15.97
C TYR A 63 5.38 5.35 -15.70
N SER A 64 4.80 6.54 -15.84
CA SER A 64 3.41 6.64 -16.26
C SER A 64 3.34 6.26 -17.74
N LYS A 65 3.06 4.98 -18.05
CA LYS A 65 2.56 4.62 -19.39
C LYS A 65 1.12 5.14 -19.54
N SER A 66 0.94 6.46 -19.55
CA SER A 66 -0.02 7.06 -20.46
C SER A 66 0.63 6.92 -21.84
N ILE A 67 0.29 5.85 -22.56
CA ILE A 67 0.61 5.82 -23.99
C ILE A 67 -0.28 6.89 -24.62
N VAL A 68 0.19 8.12 -24.60
CA VAL A 68 -0.27 9.16 -25.51
C VAL A 68 0.32 8.75 -26.84
N VAL A 69 -0.40 7.92 -27.59
CA VAL A 69 -0.08 7.69 -28.99
C VAL A 69 -0.34 9.01 -29.69
N THR A 70 0.70 9.80 -29.92
CA THR A 70 0.59 10.89 -30.88
C THR A 70 0.67 10.30 -32.29
N GLY A 71 -0.03 10.88 -33.26
CA GLY A 71 0.01 10.41 -34.65
C GLY A 71 1.42 10.36 -35.26
N ALA A 72 2.39 11.07 -34.65
CA ALA A 72 3.79 11.08 -35.04
C ALA A 72 4.55 9.81 -34.60
N ASP A 73 4.15 9.16 -33.51
CA ASP A 73 4.88 8.01 -32.93
C ASP A 73 4.63 6.68 -33.70
N LEU A 74 3.75 6.70 -34.71
CA LEU A 74 3.39 5.52 -35.51
C LEU A 74 3.99 5.52 -36.92
N MET A 75 4.81 6.52 -37.28
CA MET A 75 5.48 6.61 -38.58
C MET A 75 6.99 6.40 -38.45
N VAL A 76 7.39 5.20 -38.07
CA VAL A 76 8.78 4.74 -38.27
C VAL A 76 8.73 3.39 -38.97
N GLU A 77 8.75 3.41 -40.30
CA GLU A 77 9.17 2.27 -41.11
C GLU A 77 10.60 2.49 -41.62
N GLU A 78 11.29 1.36 -41.72
CA GLU A 78 12.75 1.17 -41.71
C GLU A 78 13.47 1.74 -42.95
N ILE A 79 14.54 2.49 -42.69
CA ILE A 79 15.52 2.88 -43.69
C ILE A 79 16.39 1.66 -44.01
N ASN A 80 16.27 1.10 -45.21
CA ASN A 80 17.26 0.19 -45.77
C ASN A 80 17.82 0.79 -47.08
N ILE A 81 19.02 1.36 -46.98
CA ILE A 81 19.77 1.99 -48.06
C ILE A 81 20.51 0.89 -48.84
N ASN A 82 20.26 0.77 -50.14
CA ASN A 82 21.29 0.29 -51.07
C ASN A 82 21.09 0.78 -52.52
N ALA A 83 21.88 1.82 -52.83
CA ALA A 83 22.67 2.03 -54.05
C ALA A 83 22.03 2.16 -55.46
N LYS A 84 22.17 3.40 -55.96
CA LYS A 84 22.54 3.84 -57.33
C LYS A 84 21.47 3.82 -58.43
N ARG A 85 20.93 5.01 -58.71
CA ARG A 85 21.14 5.81 -59.95
C ARG A 85 20.42 7.15 -59.79
N ASP A 86 20.97 8.20 -60.42
CA ASP A 86 20.46 9.57 -60.38
C ASP A 86 19.06 9.65 -61.03
N GLU A 87 18.03 9.35 -60.26
CA GLU A 87 16.69 9.88 -60.49
C GLU A 87 16.57 11.16 -59.66
N LEU A 88 15.97 12.19 -60.25
CA LEU A 88 15.64 13.43 -59.55
C LEU A 88 14.82 13.09 -58.31
N ASP A 89 15.51 13.07 -57.16
CA ASP A 89 14.93 12.67 -55.89
C ASP A 89 14.18 13.85 -55.28
N PHE A 90 12.85 13.81 -55.39
CA PHE A 90 11.96 14.73 -54.70
C PHE A 90 11.54 14.20 -53.31
N SER A 91 12.15 13.11 -52.82
CA SER A 91 11.86 12.56 -51.48
C SER A 91 12.19 13.57 -50.38
N ASP A 92 13.20 14.41 -50.58
CA ASP A 92 13.54 15.52 -49.67
C ASP A 92 12.45 16.62 -49.62
N LEU A 93 11.59 16.73 -50.65
CA LEU A 93 10.40 17.59 -50.64
C LEU A 93 9.19 16.92 -49.96
N LEU A 94 9.22 15.59 -49.81
CA LEU A 94 8.19 14.80 -49.14
C LEU A 94 8.54 14.47 -47.68
N PHE A 95 9.81 14.59 -47.27
CA PHE A 95 10.26 14.50 -45.88
C PHE A 95 9.87 15.75 -45.09
N SER A 96 8.58 15.87 -44.81
CA SER A 96 8.08 16.79 -43.79
C SER A 96 8.30 16.22 -42.40
N LEU A 97 9.55 16.20 -41.93
CA LEU A 97 9.90 15.91 -40.53
C LEU A 97 9.35 16.96 -39.54
N HIS A 98 8.76 18.06 -40.05
CA HIS A 98 7.90 18.99 -39.31
C HIS A 98 6.69 19.43 -40.15
N LYS A 99 5.86 18.49 -40.62
CA LYS A 99 4.53 18.88 -41.11
C LYS A 99 3.73 19.37 -39.90
N LYS A 100 3.43 20.66 -39.86
CA LYS A 100 2.38 21.17 -38.95
C LYS A 100 1.15 20.29 -39.18
N PRO A 101 0.51 19.76 -38.11
CA PRO A 101 -0.62 18.86 -38.28
C PRO A 101 -1.65 19.55 -39.16
N THR A 102 -2.11 18.83 -40.18
CA THR A 102 -3.12 19.33 -41.12
C THR A 102 -4.38 19.71 -40.33
N LYS A 103 -5.23 20.57 -40.91
CA LYS A 103 -6.49 20.95 -40.23
C LYS A 103 -7.34 19.73 -39.87
N LEU A 104 -7.31 18.68 -40.70
CA LEU A 104 -8.05 17.44 -40.49
C LEU A 104 -7.42 16.57 -39.39
N GLU A 105 -6.09 16.48 -39.31
CA GLU A 105 -5.41 15.80 -38.19
C GLU A 105 -5.66 16.52 -36.86
N GLN A 106 -5.66 17.86 -36.86
CA GLN A 106 -6.03 18.65 -35.67
C GLN A 106 -7.48 18.43 -35.25
N GLU A 107 -8.40 18.33 -36.22
CA GLU A 107 -9.79 18.01 -35.94
C GLU A 107 -9.93 16.60 -35.35
N LEU A 108 -9.27 15.61 -35.94
CA LEU A 108 -9.26 14.23 -35.43
C LEU A 108 -8.74 14.16 -33.99
N ASP A 109 -7.59 14.77 -33.72
CA ASP A 109 -7.01 14.86 -32.38
C ASP A 109 -7.93 15.59 -31.39
N SER A 110 -8.63 16.64 -31.84
CA SER A 110 -9.58 17.34 -31.00
C SER A 110 -10.74 16.44 -30.58
N TRP A 111 -11.26 15.60 -31.48
CA TRP A 111 -12.32 14.65 -31.16
C TRP A 111 -11.84 13.53 -30.23
N ILE A 112 -10.60 13.05 -30.39
CA ILE A 112 -10.02 12.04 -29.49
C ILE A 112 -9.88 12.62 -28.08
N LYS A 113 -9.42 13.86 -27.95
CA LYS A 113 -9.30 14.54 -26.63
C LYS A 113 -10.64 14.69 -25.92
N ARG A 114 -11.74 14.84 -26.67
CA ARG A 114 -13.10 14.91 -26.10
C ARG A 114 -13.56 13.62 -25.43
N VAL A 115 -12.87 12.49 -25.59
CA VAL A 115 -13.12 11.30 -24.76
C VAL A 115 -12.94 11.62 -23.28
N ASP A 116 -12.02 12.52 -22.95
CA ASP A 116 -11.78 12.94 -21.58
C ASP A 116 -12.82 13.95 -21.08
N ASP A 117 -13.81 14.36 -21.88
CA ASP A 117 -14.92 15.20 -21.41
C ASP A 117 -15.90 14.43 -20.50
N ARG A 118 -15.90 13.08 -20.56
CA ARG A 118 -16.74 12.22 -19.71
C ARG A 118 -15.97 11.83 -18.44
N PRO A 119 -16.55 12.07 -17.26
CA PRO A 119 -15.93 11.66 -16.01
C PRO A 119 -15.95 10.13 -15.84
N VAL A 120 -14.85 9.58 -15.33
CA VAL A 120 -14.74 8.17 -14.93
C VAL A 120 -15.06 8.06 -13.43
N LEU A 121 -16.27 7.60 -13.11
CA LEU A 121 -16.75 7.50 -11.73
C LEU A 121 -16.81 6.06 -11.23
N SER A 122 -16.92 5.09 -12.13
CA SER A 122 -17.04 3.66 -11.80
C SER A 122 -16.10 2.79 -12.63
N GLU A 123 -15.93 1.53 -12.21
CA GLU A 123 -15.20 0.52 -12.99
C GLU A 123 -15.83 0.30 -14.39
N LYS A 124 -17.15 0.43 -14.49
CA LYS A 124 -17.85 0.33 -15.78
C LYS A 124 -17.44 1.47 -16.72
N ASP A 125 -17.37 2.71 -16.21
CA ASP A 125 -16.95 3.86 -17.01
C ASP A 125 -15.51 3.70 -17.51
N GLU A 126 -14.63 3.13 -16.70
CA GLU A 126 -13.26 2.83 -17.10
C GLU A 126 -13.22 1.76 -18.21
N LYS A 127 -14.01 0.68 -18.07
CA LYS A 127 -14.12 -0.36 -19.10
C LYS A 127 -14.68 0.20 -20.41
N ASP A 128 -15.71 1.04 -20.33
CA ASP A 128 -16.32 1.69 -21.48
C ASP A 128 -15.32 2.64 -22.18
N ARG A 129 -14.56 3.42 -21.41
CA ARG A 129 -13.47 4.27 -21.93
C ARG A 129 -12.40 3.45 -22.62
N THR A 130 -11.94 2.36 -22.00
CA THR A 130 -10.91 1.48 -22.56
C THR A 130 -11.37 0.84 -23.85
N ARG A 131 -12.63 0.38 -23.90
CA ARG A 131 -13.25 -0.17 -25.11
C ARG A 131 -13.33 0.87 -26.23
N LEU A 132 -13.72 2.10 -25.91
CA LEU A 132 -13.74 3.20 -26.88
C LEU A 132 -12.35 3.49 -27.42
N LEU A 133 -11.34 3.66 -26.55
CA LEU A 133 -9.97 3.94 -26.97
C LEU A 133 -9.40 2.84 -27.89
N ALA A 134 -9.71 1.57 -27.63
CA ALA A 134 -9.33 0.48 -28.50
C ALA A 134 -10.00 0.58 -29.89
N GLN A 135 -11.28 0.95 -29.94
CA GLN A 135 -12.00 1.18 -31.21
C GLN A 135 -11.44 2.38 -31.98
N LEU A 136 -11.12 3.47 -31.29
CA LEU A 136 -10.53 4.66 -31.89
C LEU A 136 -9.13 4.35 -32.45
N ALA A 137 -8.29 3.65 -31.69
CA ALA A 137 -6.96 3.24 -32.14
C ALA A 137 -7.04 2.35 -33.39
N SER A 138 -7.97 1.38 -33.40
CA SER A 138 -8.21 0.52 -34.57
C SER A 138 -8.65 1.31 -35.80
N ALA A 139 -9.52 2.30 -35.65
CA ALA A 139 -9.97 3.15 -36.75
C ALA A 139 -8.85 4.06 -37.29
N ILE A 140 -8.01 4.62 -36.40
CA ILE A 140 -6.89 5.49 -36.78
C ILE A 140 -5.83 4.71 -37.56
N GLN A 141 -5.54 3.47 -37.15
CA GLN A 141 -4.57 2.59 -37.81
C GLN A 141 -5.09 1.96 -39.11
N SER A 142 -6.41 2.05 -39.38
CA SER A 142 -6.99 1.50 -40.60
C SER A 142 -6.41 2.17 -41.84
N THR A 143 -5.89 1.36 -42.76
CA THR A 143 -5.41 1.80 -44.08
C THR A 143 -6.52 1.88 -45.12
N THR A 144 -7.72 1.38 -44.81
CA THR A 144 -8.87 1.38 -45.73
C THR A 144 -9.74 2.63 -45.61
N MET A 145 -9.53 3.46 -44.59
CA MET A 145 -10.28 4.69 -44.34
C MET A 145 -9.41 5.89 -44.64
N ASP A 146 -9.95 6.86 -45.37
CA ASP A 146 -9.31 8.17 -45.48
C ASP A 146 -9.50 8.99 -44.18
N ILE A 147 -8.89 10.17 -44.13
CA ILE A 147 -8.91 10.98 -42.91
C ILE A 147 -10.31 11.55 -42.60
N GLU A 148 -11.13 11.79 -43.62
CA GLU A 148 -12.50 12.33 -43.45
C GLU A 148 -13.43 11.25 -42.88
N ASP A 149 -13.32 10.02 -43.40
CA ASP A 149 -14.00 8.84 -42.88
C ASP A 149 -13.59 8.54 -41.43
N LYS A 150 -12.28 8.67 -41.12
CA LYS A 150 -11.77 8.53 -39.75
C LYS A 150 -12.39 9.56 -38.82
N ILE A 151 -12.43 10.84 -39.22
CA ILE A 151 -13.06 11.91 -38.43
C ILE A 151 -14.55 11.59 -38.22
N GLY A 152 -15.28 11.20 -39.27
CA GLY A 152 -16.69 10.83 -39.18
C GLY A 152 -16.95 9.69 -38.19
N PHE A 153 -16.15 8.62 -38.26
CA PHE A 153 -16.26 7.48 -37.35
C PHE A 153 -15.93 7.86 -35.90
N VAL A 154 -14.79 8.53 -35.68
CA VAL A 154 -14.36 8.96 -34.34
C VAL A 154 -15.40 9.90 -33.73
N LYS A 155 -15.87 10.89 -34.48
CA LYS A 155 -16.90 11.83 -34.04
C LYS A 155 -18.18 11.13 -33.62
N MET A 156 -18.68 10.18 -34.42
CA MET A 156 -19.87 9.41 -34.08
C MET A 156 -19.68 8.62 -32.78
N ARG A 157 -18.55 7.91 -32.63
CA ARG A 157 -18.27 7.08 -31.45
C ARG A 157 -18.11 7.92 -30.17
N VAL A 158 -17.37 9.02 -30.25
CA VAL A 158 -17.17 9.93 -29.12
C VAL A 158 -18.49 10.58 -28.72
N LEU A 159 -19.32 11.05 -29.65
CA LEU A 159 -20.62 11.62 -29.32
C LEU A 159 -21.56 10.63 -28.62
N THR A 160 -21.64 9.38 -29.09
CA THR A 160 -22.44 8.35 -28.41
C THR A 160 -21.92 8.07 -27.00
N TYR A 161 -20.60 7.99 -26.82
CA TYR A 161 -19.98 7.80 -25.51
C TYR A 161 -20.26 8.95 -24.53
N LEU A 162 -20.25 10.19 -25.03
CA LEU A 162 -20.55 11.39 -24.24
C LEU A 162 -22.05 11.53 -23.92
N GLN A 163 -22.94 11.05 -24.78
CA GLN A 163 -24.39 11.05 -24.52
C GLN A 163 -24.77 10.15 -23.34
N GLU A 164 -24.01 9.08 -23.11
CA GLU A 164 -24.18 8.20 -21.96
C GLU A 164 -23.50 8.72 -20.67
N SER A 165 -22.95 9.94 -20.69
CA SER A 165 -22.31 10.53 -19.51
C SER A 165 -23.32 10.86 -18.39
N VAL A 166 -22.94 10.52 -17.17
CA VAL A 166 -23.68 10.92 -15.96
C VAL A 166 -23.36 12.38 -15.66
N ILE A 167 -24.39 13.19 -15.42
CA ILE A 167 -24.24 14.57 -15.00
C ILE A 167 -23.82 14.59 -13.53
N ILE A 168 -22.63 15.12 -13.24
CA ILE A 168 -22.12 15.28 -11.88
C ILE A 168 -22.77 16.52 -11.25
N THR A 169 -23.48 16.33 -10.14
CA THR A 169 -24.04 17.43 -9.35
C THR A 169 -22.97 18.08 -8.47
N ASP A 170 -23.20 19.29 -7.97
CA ASP A 170 -22.23 19.93 -7.07
C ASP A 170 -22.07 19.16 -5.75
N ALA A 171 -23.12 18.49 -5.28
CA ALA A 171 -23.05 17.58 -4.13
C ALA A 171 -22.11 16.39 -4.39
N ASP A 172 -22.11 15.84 -5.61
CA ASP A 172 -21.18 14.76 -5.99
C ASP A 172 -19.73 15.25 -6.00
N LYS A 173 -19.48 16.48 -6.48
CA LYS A 173 -18.14 17.08 -6.46
C LYS A 173 -17.63 17.26 -5.04
N GLU A 174 -18.47 17.75 -4.12
CA GLU A 174 -18.11 17.89 -2.71
C GLU A 174 -17.78 16.55 -2.07
N LYS A 175 -18.59 15.51 -2.38
CA LYS A 175 -18.32 14.15 -1.93
C LYS A 175 -16.96 13.65 -2.45
N ILE A 176 -16.70 13.76 -3.75
CA ILE A 176 -15.44 13.34 -4.38
C ILE A 176 -14.24 14.06 -3.75
N LYS A 177 -14.34 15.38 -3.53
CA LYS A 177 -13.30 16.16 -2.85
C LYS A 177 -13.05 15.68 -1.42
N SER A 178 -14.12 15.46 -0.66
CA SER A 178 -14.06 14.96 0.71
C SER A 178 -13.37 13.59 0.78
N THR A 179 -13.77 12.66 -0.10
CA THR A 179 -13.16 11.32 -0.21
C THR A 179 -11.68 11.43 -0.59
N TYR A 180 -11.32 12.31 -1.54
CA TYR A 180 -9.92 12.48 -1.92
C TYR A 180 -9.04 13.08 -0.80
N LEU A 181 -9.58 14.00 0.00
CA LEU A 181 -8.87 14.53 1.17
C LEU A 181 -8.64 13.45 2.24
N GLU A 182 -9.59 12.54 2.41
CA GLU A 182 -9.43 11.39 3.30
C GLU A 182 -8.32 10.44 2.81
N TYR A 183 -8.27 10.18 1.50
CA TYR A 183 -7.16 9.45 0.89
C TYR A 183 -5.82 10.15 1.11
N CYS A 184 -5.75 11.47 0.93
CA CYS A 184 -4.52 12.23 1.20
C CYS A 184 -4.09 12.13 2.67
N ALA A 185 -5.02 12.19 3.62
CA ALA A 185 -4.74 12.03 5.05
C ALA A 185 -4.18 10.64 5.37
N LEU A 186 -4.75 9.60 4.76
CA LEU A 186 -4.26 8.23 4.88
C LEU A 186 -2.86 8.07 4.28
N CYS A 187 -2.61 8.64 3.10
CA CYS A 187 -1.29 8.68 2.48
C CYS A 187 -0.27 9.36 3.40
N GLU A 188 -0.59 10.52 3.99
CA GLU A 188 0.32 11.23 4.90
C GLU A 188 0.62 10.40 6.16
N THR A 189 -0.40 9.76 6.73
CA THR A 189 -0.23 8.85 7.89
C THR A 189 0.69 7.67 7.58
N LEU A 190 0.64 7.18 6.34
CA LEU A 190 1.48 6.08 5.86
C LEU A 190 2.82 6.52 5.27
N GLU A 191 3.10 7.83 5.21
CA GLU A 191 4.26 8.42 4.51
C GLU A 191 4.33 8.03 3.03
N LEU A 192 3.18 8.01 2.36
CA LEU A 192 3.03 7.75 0.93
C LEU A 192 2.63 9.03 0.18
N MET A 193 2.99 9.11 -1.10
CA MET A 193 2.52 10.17 -1.98
C MET A 193 1.20 9.74 -2.65
N PRO A 194 0.17 10.62 -2.72
CA PRO A 194 -1.08 10.30 -3.38
C PRO A 194 -0.89 10.28 -4.91
N THR A 195 -1.13 9.13 -5.53
CA THR A 195 -0.96 8.94 -6.99
C THR A 195 -2.28 8.72 -7.71
N GLU A 196 -3.29 8.19 -7.02
CA GLU A 196 -4.57 7.85 -7.62
C GLU A 196 -5.47 9.10 -7.74
N LYS A 197 -6.16 9.21 -8.88
CA LYS A 197 -7.02 10.35 -9.23
C LYS A 197 -8.43 9.92 -9.60
N ILE A 198 -8.68 8.62 -9.73
CA ILE A 198 -9.98 8.09 -10.14
C ILE A 198 -10.83 7.81 -8.89
N PRO A 199 -12.02 8.44 -8.73
CA PRO A 199 -12.82 8.40 -7.50
C PRO A 199 -13.08 6.99 -6.93
N TYR A 200 -13.57 6.03 -7.73
CA TYR A 200 -13.85 4.70 -7.18
C TYR A 200 -12.58 3.93 -6.78
N ARG A 201 -11.44 4.17 -7.44
CA ARG A 201 -10.16 3.56 -7.05
C ARG A 201 -9.65 4.15 -5.76
N ILE A 202 -9.87 5.45 -5.56
CA ILE A 202 -9.58 6.14 -4.30
C ILE A 202 -10.40 5.50 -3.18
N GLU A 203 -11.69 5.23 -3.38
CA GLU A 203 -12.54 4.54 -2.37
C GLU A 203 -11.98 3.16 -2.00
N ILE A 204 -11.59 2.35 -2.99
CA ILE A 204 -10.97 1.03 -2.76
C ILE A 204 -9.65 1.17 -1.97
N GLU A 205 -8.83 2.15 -2.34
CA GLU A 205 -7.54 2.38 -1.69
C GLU A 205 -7.70 2.89 -0.25
N ILE A 206 -8.71 3.72 0.02
CA ILE A 206 -9.07 4.14 1.39
C ILE A 206 -9.43 2.93 2.25
N GLU A 207 -10.26 2.02 1.76
CA GLU A 207 -10.63 0.80 2.49
C GLU A 207 -9.39 -0.05 2.80
N ARG A 208 -8.53 -0.24 1.80
CA ARG A 208 -7.27 -0.99 1.94
C ARG A 208 -6.34 -0.35 2.98
N MET A 209 -6.06 0.95 2.85
CA MET A 209 -5.17 1.68 3.76
C MET A 209 -5.72 1.71 5.19
N THR A 210 -7.03 1.87 5.34
CA THR A 210 -7.69 1.86 6.66
C THR A 210 -7.54 0.50 7.33
N SER A 211 -7.76 -0.61 6.60
CA SER A 211 -7.56 -1.97 7.12
C SER A 211 -6.12 -2.20 7.60
N VAL A 212 -5.13 -1.75 6.81
CA VAL A 212 -3.71 -1.85 7.18
C VAL A 212 -3.40 -1.09 8.46
N LEU A 213 -3.90 0.15 8.60
CA LEU A 213 -3.69 0.95 9.80
C LEU A 213 -4.42 0.39 11.02
N GLU A 214 -5.63 -0.15 10.85
CA GLU A 214 -6.38 -0.81 11.92
C GLU A 214 -5.63 -2.03 12.45
N LYS A 215 -5.14 -2.90 11.55
CA LYS A 215 -4.33 -4.06 11.92
C LYS A 215 -3.05 -3.63 12.65
N ARG A 216 -2.34 -2.64 12.11
CA ARG A 216 -1.12 -2.11 12.69
C ARG A 216 -1.34 -1.57 14.11
N ARG A 217 -2.39 -0.78 14.35
CA ARG A 217 -2.70 -0.28 15.69
C ARG A 217 -3.07 -1.40 16.66
N GLN A 218 -3.73 -2.44 16.18
CA GLN A 218 -4.01 -3.61 17.01
C GLN A 218 -2.72 -4.33 17.40
N ASP A 219 -1.81 -4.52 16.44
CA ASP A 219 -0.52 -5.16 16.69
C ASP A 219 0.35 -4.33 17.65
N GLU A 220 0.43 -3.01 17.45
CA GLU A 220 1.15 -2.08 18.35
C GLU A 220 0.58 -2.15 19.77
N TYR A 221 -0.75 -2.06 19.94
CA TYR A 221 -1.37 -2.18 21.26
C TYR A 221 -1.09 -3.52 21.94
N VAL A 222 -1.14 -4.61 21.18
CA VAL A 222 -0.88 -5.95 21.70
C VAL A 222 0.56 -6.05 22.22
N MET A 223 1.54 -5.54 21.46
CA MET A 223 2.93 -5.53 21.88
C MET A 223 3.16 -4.64 23.12
N ASP A 224 2.59 -3.44 23.16
CA ASP A 224 2.67 -2.54 24.33
C ASP A 224 2.13 -3.22 25.60
N VAL A 225 1.00 -3.92 25.49
CA VAL A 225 0.41 -4.67 26.61
C VAL A 225 1.31 -5.81 27.08
N ILE A 226 1.96 -6.52 26.16
CA ILE A 226 2.88 -7.61 26.53
C ILE A 226 4.12 -7.05 27.20
N GLU A 227 4.71 -5.99 26.66
CA GLU A 227 5.89 -5.35 27.25
C GLU A 227 5.60 -4.94 28.69
N GLU A 228 4.46 -4.29 28.95
CA GLU A 228 4.03 -3.91 30.29
C GLU A 228 3.86 -5.14 31.21
N ILE A 229 3.23 -6.22 30.73
CA ILE A 229 3.05 -7.44 31.55
C ILE A 229 4.40 -8.14 31.79
N MET A 230 5.28 -8.17 30.80
CA MET A 230 6.60 -8.80 30.90
C MET A 230 7.47 -8.05 31.92
N GLU A 231 7.44 -6.72 31.93
CA GLU A 231 8.10 -5.91 32.94
C GLU A 231 7.57 -6.22 34.36
N GLU A 232 6.24 -6.33 34.51
CA GLU A 232 5.63 -6.73 35.78
C GLU A 232 5.97 -8.18 36.22
N LEU A 233 6.37 -9.04 35.27
CA LEU A 233 6.79 -10.41 35.53
C LEU A 233 8.30 -10.53 35.81
N GLY A 234 9.04 -9.42 35.88
CA GLY A 234 10.48 -9.41 36.10
C GLY A 234 11.25 -9.80 34.84
N CYS A 235 10.71 -9.48 33.66
CA CYS A 235 11.38 -9.69 32.39
C CYS A 235 11.77 -8.33 31.78
N HIS A 236 13.02 -8.20 31.35
CA HIS A 236 13.58 -6.95 30.86
C HIS A 236 13.90 -7.03 29.38
N ALA A 237 13.39 -6.07 28.60
CA ALA A 237 13.69 -5.97 27.18
C ALA A 237 15.21 -5.83 26.92
N LYS A 238 15.71 -6.60 25.96
CA LYS A 238 17.07 -6.48 25.40
C LYS A 238 17.00 -5.77 24.04
N ASP A 239 17.25 -6.50 22.96
CA ASP A 239 17.30 -5.99 21.60
C ASP A 239 16.22 -6.62 20.71
N ASP A 240 15.94 -5.95 19.60
CA ASP A 240 15.09 -6.48 18.52
C ASP A 240 15.79 -7.67 17.85
N ALA A 241 15.07 -8.76 17.75
CA ALA A 241 15.56 -10.03 17.20
C ALA A 241 14.69 -10.49 16.03
N VAL A 242 15.27 -11.34 15.18
CA VAL A 242 14.51 -12.06 14.16
C VAL A 242 14.72 -13.56 14.35
N LEU A 243 13.62 -14.26 14.59
CA LEU A 243 13.52 -15.71 14.71
C LEU A 243 12.46 -16.19 13.71
N ASP A 244 12.78 -17.20 12.88
CA ASP A 244 11.88 -17.77 11.87
C ASP A 244 11.17 -16.74 10.97
N HIS A 245 11.93 -15.74 10.51
CA HIS A 245 11.43 -14.61 9.69
C HIS A 245 10.45 -13.67 10.41
N MET A 246 10.14 -13.91 11.69
CA MET A 246 9.38 -13.01 12.54
C MET A 246 10.27 -12.02 13.25
N VAL A 247 9.85 -10.76 13.22
CA VAL A 247 10.49 -9.70 13.99
C VAL A 247 9.83 -9.69 15.36
N GLY A 248 10.65 -9.74 16.40
CA GLY A 248 10.21 -9.69 17.79
C GLY A 248 11.26 -9.03 18.67
N GLN A 249 11.04 -9.13 19.97
CA GLN A 249 11.90 -8.55 20.99
C GLN A 249 12.36 -9.64 21.94
N MET A 250 13.64 -9.60 22.31
CA MET A 250 14.17 -10.49 23.34
C MET A 250 13.99 -9.90 24.73
N TYR A 251 13.69 -10.76 25.69
CA TYR A 251 13.54 -10.42 27.10
C TYR A 251 14.48 -11.28 27.94
N ALA A 252 15.27 -10.63 28.81
CA ALA A 252 15.98 -11.28 29.90
C ALA A 252 14.99 -11.63 31.01
N VAL A 253 15.13 -12.79 31.64
CA VAL A 253 14.24 -13.20 32.75
C VAL A 253 15.01 -13.21 34.08
N ASP A 254 14.47 -12.51 35.08
CA ASP A 254 15.07 -12.46 36.41
C ASP A 254 15.22 -13.86 37.02
N GLY A 255 16.41 -14.16 37.54
CA GLY A 255 16.73 -15.45 38.15
C GLY A 255 17.03 -16.58 37.15
N HIS A 256 16.91 -16.34 35.85
CA HIS A 256 17.17 -17.32 34.80
C HIS A 256 18.16 -16.78 33.74
N PRO A 257 19.43 -16.55 34.10
CA PRO A 257 20.40 -15.90 33.19
C PRO A 257 20.77 -16.74 31.96
N LEU A 258 20.47 -18.04 31.97
CA LEU A 258 20.81 -18.98 30.90
C LEU A 258 19.74 -19.07 29.80
N CYS A 259 18.56 -18.48 30.03
CA CYS A 259 17.44 -18.51 29.09
C CYS A 259 16.82 -17.11 28.96
N ASP A 260 16.78 -16.61 27.74
CA ASP A 260 15.99 -15.45 27.37
C ASP A 260 14.63 -15.88 26.79
N VAL A 261 13.75 -14.92 26.52
CA VAL A 261 12.48 -15.14 25.81
C VAL A 261 12.43 -14.30 24.55
N PHE A 262 12.14 -14.92 23.42
CA PHE A 262 11.74 -14.21 22.21
C PHE A 262 10.22 -14.06 22.19
N ILE A 263 9.75 -12.81 22.00
CA ILE A 263 8.35 -12.50 21.79
C ILE A 263 8.16 -11.84 20.42
N GLY A 264 7.38 -12.47 19.55
CA GLY A 264 7.04 -11.95 18.22
C GLY A 264 5.55 -12.07 17.90
N ASN A 265 5.07 -11.27 16.95
CA ASN A 265 3.71 -11.38 16.42
C ASN A 265 3.77 -11.83 14.96
N ASP A 266 3.16 -12.97 14.66
CA ASP A 266 3.13 -13.61 13.34
C ASP A 266 1.84 -13.28 12.56
N GLY A 267 0.95 -12.48 13.14
CA GLY A 267 -0.38 -12.17 12.62
C GLY A 267 -1.45 -13.24 12.89
N SER A 268 -1.08 -14.41 13.41
CA SER A 268 -1.97 -15.51 13.78
C SER A 268 -2.06 -15.72 15.30
N GLY A 269 -1.07 -15.23 16.04
CA GLY A 269 -0.92 -15.33 17.48
C GLY A 269 0.38 -14.67 17.96
N ILE A 270 0.75 -14.98 19.20
CA ILE A 270 2.00 -14.48 19.77
C ILE A 270 2.94 -15.64 19.95
N MET A 271 4.08 -15.46 19.31
CA MET A 271 5.22 -16.32 19.39
C MET A 271 5.90 -16.05 20.73
N PHE A 272 5.88 -17.01 21.66
CA PHE A 272 6.61 -16.96 22.94
C PHE A 272 7.58 -18.13 23.02
N GLU A 273 8.87 -17.88 22.77
CA GLU A 273 9.88 -18.93 22.66
C GLU A 273 11.00 -18.74 23.68
N PRO A 274 11.32 -19.75 24.52
CA PRO A 274 12.51 -19.71 25.36
C PRO A 274 13.76 -19.92 24.50
N VAL A 275 14.75 -19.05 24.70
CA VAL A 275 16.00 -19.04 23.93
C VAL A 275 17.16 -19.32 24.86
N GLY A 276 17.85 -20.45 24.68
CA GLY A 276 19.05 -20.77 25.44
C GLY A 276 20.26 -19.95 25.01
N GLU A 277 21.11 -19.55 25.97
CA GLU A 277 22.35 -18.80 25.68
C GLU A 277 23.32 -19.60 24.81
N SER A 278 23.47 -20.92 25.07
CA SER A 278 24.32 -21.80 24.27
C SER A 278 23.89 -23.27 24.34
N LYS A 279 24.23 -24.05 23.32
CA LYS A 279 24.11 -25.52 23.37
C LYS A 279 25.11 -26.03 24.42
N GLY A 280 24.60 -26.31 25.62
CA GLY A 280 25.40 -26.68 26.79
C GLY A 280 26.41 -27.79 26.48
N SER A 281 27.65 -27.61 26.94
CA SER A 281 28.77 -28.53 26.70
C SER A 281 28.79 -29.74 27.64
N SER A 282 28.06 -29.66 28.77
CA SER A 282 27.95 -30.70 29.79
C SER A 282 26.49 -31.05 30.09
N LEU A 283 26.25 -32.30 30.51
CA LEU A 283 24.93 -32.78 30.94
C LEU A 283 24.30 -31.94 32.08
N GLU A 284 25.14 -31.36 32.94
CA GLU A 284 24.69 -30.52 34.05
C GLU A 284 24.25 -29.13 33.57
N GLN A 285 24.98 -28.52 32.64
CA GLN A 285 24.57 -27.28 31.98
C GLN A 285 23.28 -27.46 31.19
N GLN A 286 23.15 -28.60 30.50
CA GLN A 286 21.94 -28.95 29.76
C GLN A 286 20.73 -29.02 30.72
N ARG A 287 20.83 -29.75 31.82
CA ARG A 287 19.73 -29.79 32.81
C ARG A 287 19.37 -28.41 33.39
N GLN A 288 20.34 -27.53 33.61
CA GLN A 288 20.08 -26.19 34.13
C GLN A 288 19.36 -25.28 33.12
N ILE A 289 19.69 -25.40 31.83
CA ILE A 289 19.00 -24.71 30.74
C ILE A 289 17.56 -25.22 30.62
N GLU A 290 17.33 -26.55 30.69
CA GLU A 290 15.97 -27.12 30.66
C GLU A 290 15.11 -26.67 31.84
N ILE A 291 15.67 -26.64 33.05
CA ILE A 291 14.95 -26.14 34.24
C ILE A 291 14.59 -24.66 34.05
N SER A 292 15.50 -23.86 33.51
CA SER A 292 15.27 -22.45 33.24
C SER A 292 14.23 -22.23 32.15
N ALA A 293 14.29 -23.00 31.05
CA ALA A 293 13.32 -22.97 29.97
C ALA A 293 11.92 -23.35 30.44
N ASN A 294 11.79 -24.40 31.25
CA ASN A 294 10.50 -24.80 31.83
C ASN A 294 9.93 -23.73 32.78
N SER A 295 10.78 -23.09 33.58
CA SER A 295 10.37 -21.96 34.42
C SER A 295 9.85 -20.80 33.58
N VAL A 296 10.55 -20.47 32.51
CA VAL A 296 10.18 -19.44 31.54
C VAL A 296 8.86 -19.79 30.82
N CYS A 297 8.66 -21.03 30.38
CA CYS A 297 7.41 -21.48 29.78
C CYS A 297 6.22 -21.35 30.74
N SER A 298 6.44 -21.53 32.05
CA SER A 298 5.40 -21.35 33.06
C SER A 298 4.93 -19.89 33.19
N LEU A 299 5.75 -18.91 32.78
CA LEU A 299 5.36 -17.50 32.75
C LEU A 299 4.29 -17.22 31.68
N TYR A 300 4.25 -18.01 30.61
CA TYR A 300 3.26 -17.83 29.55
C TYR A 300 1.81 -17.92 30.06
N ALA A 301 1.52 -18.85 30.97
CA ALA A 301 0.17 -18.97 31.54
C ALA A 301 -0.24 -17.70 32.32
N LYS A 302 0.72 -17.07 33.00
CA LYS A 302 0.49 -15.79 33.71
C LYS A 302 0.35 -14.63 32.73
N LEU A 303 1.16 -14.62 31.66
CA LEU A 303 1.06 -13.65 30.58
C LEU A 303 -0.33 -13.72 29.92
N GLU A 304 -0.80 -14.92 29.57
CA GLU A 304 -2.10 -15.16 28.97
C GLU A 304 -3.25 -14.68 29.88
N GLU A 305 -3.22 -15.02 31.17
CA GLU A 305 -4.24 -14.58 32.13
C GLU A 305 -4.29 -13.05 32.27
N ARG A 306 -3.12 -12.39 32.34
CA ARG A 306 -3.02 -10.92 32.47
C ARG A 306 -3.41 -10.21 31.17
N ALA A 307 -2.99 -10.73 30.02
CA ALA A 307 -3.34 -10.21 28.70
C ALA A 307 -4.85 -10.32 28.46
N ALA A 308 -5.47 -11.44 28.85
CA ALA A 308 -6.91 -11.64 28.74
C ALA A 308 -7.72 -10.62 29.55
N LYS A 309 -7.23 -10.22 30.73
CA LYS A 309 -7.84 -9.14 31.55
C LYS A 309 -7.77 -7.78 30.86
N LYS A 310 -6.80 -7.57 29.97
CA LYS A 310 -6.65 -6.37 29.12
C LYS A 310 -7.33 -6.53 27.75
N GLY A 311 -8.10 -7.59 27.52
CA GLY A 311 -8.80 -7.84 26.26
C GLY A 311 -7.86 -8.23 25.11
N VAL A 312 -6.70 -8.81 25.42
CA VAL A 312 -5.78 -9.39 24.45
C VAL A 312 -5.86 -10.91 24.57
N ILE A 313 -6.30 -11.58 23.51
CA ILE A 313 -6.34 -13.04 23.44
C ILE A 313 -5.06 -13.50 22.75
N LEU A 314 -4.18 -14.13 23.53
CA LEU A 314 -2.95 -14.72 23.02
C LEU A 314 -3.27 -16.12 22.50
N ARG A 315 -3.05 -16.36 21.21
CA ARG A 315 -3.00 -17.73 20.71
C ARG A 315 -1.58 -18.23 20.89
N ARG A 316 -1.44 -19.32 21.64
CA ARG A 316 -0.16 -20.00 21.84
C ARG A 316 0.23 -20.67 20.53
N VAL A 317 1.29 -20.18 19.88
CA VAL A 317 1.80 -20.75 18.61
C VAL A 317 2.87 -21.83 18.85
N TYR A 318 3.16 -22.18 20.11
CA TYR A 318 4.20 -23.13 20.48
C TYR A 318 3.75 -24.31 21.34
N ALA A 319 4.49 -25.41 21.19
CA ALA A 319 4.54 -26.53 22.11
C ALA A 319 5.62 -26.27 23.17
N GLU A 320 5.38 -26.67 24.42
CA GLU A 320 6.39 -26.63 25.48
C GLU A 320 7.60 -27.47 25.05
N PRO A 321 8.83 -26.93 25.01
CA PRO A 321 9.99 -27.70 24.59
C PRO A 321 10.19 -28.86 25.56
N VAL A 322 10.14 -30.09 25.02
CA VAL A 322 10.20 -31.32 25.82
C VAL A 322 11.66 -31.67 26.19
N GLY A 323 12.64 -31.07 25.51
CA GLY A 323 14.07 -31.18 25.82
C GLY A 323 14.94 -30.20 25.04
N ILE A 324 16.22 -30.11 25.40
CA ILE A 324 17.20 -29.16 24.81
C ILE A 324 17.39 -29.26 23.30
N GLU A 325 17.14 -30.43 22.72
CA GLU A 325 17.32 -30.66 21.28
C GLU A 325 16.29 -29.91 20.43
N GLU A 326 15.14 -29.57 21.01
CA GLU A 326 14.03 -28.84 20.37
C GLU A 326 14.02 -27.36 20.75
N MET A 327 14.95 -26.90 21.60
CA MET A 327 15.05 -25.49 22.01
C MET A 327 15.77 -24.63 20.97
N CYS A 328 15.31 -23.38 20.83
CA CYS A 328 16.04 -22.34 20.12
C CYS A 328 17.23 -21.83 20.94
N PHE A 329 18.35 -21.51 20.26
CA PHE A 329 19.53 -20.92 20.91
C PHE A 329 19.83 -19.53 20.34
N GLN A 330 20.60 -18.72 21.07
CA GLN A 330 21.03 -17.40 20.58
C GLN A 330 21.74 -17.46 19.22
N SER A 331 22.38 -18.58 18.87
CA SER A 331 22.98 -18.79 17.54
C SER A 331 21.97 -18.82 16.40
N ASP A 332 20.72 -19.15 16.69
CA ASP A 332 19.63 -19.29 15.72
C ASP A 332 18.92 -17.94 15.49
N ILE A 333 19.20 -16.95 16.34
CA ILE A 333 18.64 -15.61 16.26
C ILE A 333 19.56 -14.71 15.44
N SER A 334 18.94 -13.93 14.54
CA SER A 334 19.65 -12.84 13.88
C SER A 334 19.35 -11.50 14.57
N GLU A 335 20.40 -10.87 15.11
CA GLU A 335 20.29 -9.54 15.72
C GLU A 335 19.96 -8.47 14.67
N ARG A 336 18.97 -7.63 14.97
CA ARG A 336 18.63 -6.48 14.14
C ARG A 336 19.37 -5.26 14.68
N SER A 337 20.46 -4.84 14.03
CA SER A 337 21.24 -3.65 14.49
C SER A 337 20.35 -2.41 14.70
N THR A 338 20.32 -1.88 15.92
CA THR A 338 19.56 -0.70 16.37
C THR A 338 19.80 0.56 15.53
N ARG A 339 20.95 0.68 14.84
CA ARG A 339 21.24 1.80 13.91
C ARG A 339 20.29 1.91 12.70
N LYS A 340 19.44 0.91 12.45
CA LYS A 340 18.42 0.93 11.40
C LYS A 340 17.03 1.38 11.88
N ASN A 341 16.85 1.73 13.16
CA ASN A 341 15.54 2.09 13.73
C ASN A 341 14.97 3.41 13.22
N ARG A 342 15.78 4.30 12.63
CA ARG A 342 15.27 5.52 11.95
C ARG A 342 14.97 5.36 10.46
N ARG A 343 15.47 4.32 9.81
CA ARG A 343 15.32 4.12 8.35
C ARG A 343 14.46 2.91 7.97
N LYS A 344 14.07 2.03 8.90
CA LYS A 344 13.36 0.78 8.60
C LYS A 344 11.91 0.72 9.04
N THR A 345 11.38 1.72 9.75
CA THR A 345 9.93 1.91 9.80
C THR A 345 9.37 2.06 8.38
N SER A 346 10.10 2.64 7.42
CA SER A 346 9.67 2.75 6.01
C SER A 346 9.74 1.44 5.19
N VAL A 347 10.69 0.55 5.48
CA VAL A 347 10.86 -0.70 4.70
C VAL A 347 9.90 -1.79 5.15
N GLN A 348 9.54 -1.83 6.44
CA GLN A 348 8.39 -2.62 6.92
C GLN A 348 7.06 -2.00 6.48
N LYS A 349 6.96 -0.65 6.39
CA LYS A 349 5.81 0.04 5.76
C LYS A 349 5.59 -0.40 4.30
N GLN A 350 6.63 -0.59 3.50
CA GLN A 350 6.47 -1.02 2.10
C GLN A 350 6.18 -2.53 1.92
N ARG A 351 6.65 -3.40 2.82
CA ARG A 351 6.43 -4.86 2.68
C ARG A 351 4.99 -5.27 3.00
N ALA A 352 4.36 -4.67 4.01
CA ALA A 352 2.95 -4.90 4.30
C ALA A 352 2.01 -4.44 3.16
N LEU A 353 2.43 -3.42 2.41
CA LEU A 353 1.72 -2.93 1.22
C LEU A 353 1.84 -3.85 -0.01
N ASN A 354 2.86 -4.72 -0.04
CA ASN A 354 3.19 -5.59 -1.18
C ASN A 354 2.91 -7.08 -0.93
N SER A 355 2.56 -7.48 0.29
CA SER A 355 2.32 -8.88 0.68
C SER A 355 0.86 -9.34 0.55
N GLU A 356 -0.04 -8.49 0.06
CA GLU A 356 -1.44 -8.83 -0.25
C GLU A 356 -1.73 -8.57 -1.75
N VAL A 357 -1.04 -9.32 -2.61
CA VAL A 357 -1.44 -9.55 -4.03
C VAL A 357 -1.86 -11.00 -4.18
#